data_AF-A0A8K0CAQ6-F1
#
_entry.id   AF-A0A8K0CAQ6-F1
#
_cell.length_a   1.000
_cell.length_b   1.000
_cell.length_c   1.000
_cell.angle_alpha   90.00
_cell.angle_beta   90.00
_cell.angle_gamma   90.00
#
_symmetry.space_group_name_H-M   'P 1'
#
loop_
_entity.id
_entity.type
_entity.pdbx_description
1 polymer ?
#
loop_
_entity_poly.entity_id
_entity_poly.type
_entity_poly.pdbx_seq_one_letter_code
_entity_poly.pdbx_strand_id
1 'polypeptide(L)'
;SKKSPIKLTFDEALASFVQKKLTKNQYVAIHTETKTHNADIYPTYAELLLAKKRCYPENISVTEVSAEIVLQSLLDHTVRRIMITQKDVLQRVCASSGNSVNVRAIYKWGCDGAAGQQNYKQRFVDSDHNHDDSFMFVVSCVPIRFVDENDTILWQNNRPSSTKFCRPIKITFQKETEEMVQKEVGIIKHQISQLRPVEVTTDSSVFVLVGLKM
;
A
#
# COMPACT_ATOMS: atom_id res chain seq x y z
N SER A 1 37.44 7.19 19.97
CA SER A 1 37.27 6.51 18.66
C SER A 1 36.34 7.34 17.79
N LYS A 2 36.71 7.66 16.54
CA LYS A 2 35.81 8.34 15.59
C LYS A 2 34.83 7.30 15.06
N LYS A 3 33.53 7.48 15.30
CA LYS A 3 32.49 6.60 14.74
C LYS A 3 32.33 6.89 13.25
N SER A 4 32.31 5.85 12.42
CA SER A 4 31.98 5.96 11.01
C SER A 4 30.46 6.07 10.81
N PRO A 5 29.99 6.73 9.74
CA PRO A 5 28.57 6.75 9.40
C PRO A 5 28.03 5.34 9.12
N ILE A 6 26.79 5.08 9.52
CA ILE A 6 26.09 3.83 9.24
C ILE A 6 25.24 4.04 7.99
N LYS A 7 25.38 3.13 7.02
CA LYS A 7 24.59 3.15 5.80
C LYS A 7 23.15 2.73 6.08
N LEU A 8 22.20 3.47 5.54
CA LEU A 8 20.79 3.14 5.60
C LEU A 8 20.52 1.87 4.80
N THR A 9 19.64 1.03 5.33
CA THR A 9 19.00 -0.04 4.54
C THR A 9 18.16 0.57 3.42
N PHE A 10 17.83 -0.25 2.42
CA PHE A 10 17.03 0.22 1.29
C PHE A 10 15.63 0.69 1.72
N ASP A 11 15.04 0.06 2.73
CA ASP A 11 13.71 0.42 3.24
C ASP A 11 13.76 1.70 4.09
N GLU A 12 14.80 1.92 4.89
CA GLU A 12 15.01 3.18 5.63
C GLU A 12 15.23 4.35 4.66
N ALA A 13 16.03 4.14 3.62
CA ALA A 13 16.28 5.15 2.59
C ALA A 13 15.00 5.50 1.83
N LEU A 14 14.21 4.48 1.44
CA LEU A 14 12.91 4.69 0.80
C LEU A 14 11.92 5.42 1.72
N ALA A 15 11.86 5.05 3.01
CA ALA A 15 11.03 5.73 3.99
C ALA A 15 11.41 7.21 4.11
N SER A 16 12.70 7.52 4.22
CA SER A 16 13.22 8.90 4.24
C SER A 16 12.86 9.65 2.96
N PHE A 17 13.04 9.03 1.78
CA PHE A 17 12.71 9.62 0.48
C PHE A 17 11.23 10.04 0.39
N VAL A 18 10.32 9.14 0.79
CA VAL A 18 8.87 9.41 0.74
C VAL A 18 8.45 10.42 1.80
N GLN A 19 8.91 10.28 3.05
CA GLN A 19 8.53 11.17 4.14
C GLN A 19 8.98 12.61 3.91
N LYS A 20 10.18 12.79 3.34
CA LYS A 20 10.74 14.11 3.01
C LYS A 20 10.28 14.64 1.64
N LYS A 21 9.41 13.90 0.93
CA LYS A 21 8.89 14.27 -0.41
C LYS A 21 10.00 14.63 -1.40
N LEU A 22 11.10 13.88 -1.37
CA LEU A 22 12.24 14.15 -2.25
C LEU A 22 11.91 13.79 -3.70
N THR A 23 12.40 14.61 -4.63
CA THR A 23 12.49 14.24 -6.04
C THR A 23 13.69 13.33 -6.28
N LYS A 24 13.73 12.63 -7.42
CA LYS A 24 14.90 11.86 -7.85
C LYS A 24 16.18 12.71 -7.84
N ASN A 25 16.11 13.92 -8.40
CA ASN A 25 17.27 14.79 -8.51
C ASN A 25 17.78 15.25 -7.15
N GLN A 26 16.89 15.63 -6.23
CA GLN A 26 17.27 15.98 -4.85
C GLN A 26 17.92 14.80 -4.13
N TYR A 27 17.37 13.59 -4.28
CA TYR A 27 17.96 12.39 -3.65
C TYR A 27 19.35 12.09 -4.20
N VAL A 28 19.54 12.16 -5.53
CA VAL A 28 20.84 11.93 -6.17
C VAL A 28 21.86 12.99 -5.77
N ALA A 29 21.44 14.25 -5.61
CA ALA A 29 22.29 15.32 -5.12
C ALA A 29 22.76 15.04 -3.68
N ILE A 30 21.84 14.71 -2.76
CA ILE A 30 22.15 14.36 -1.37
C ILE A 30 23.10 13.16 -1.29
N HIS A 31 22.84 12.10 -2.07
CA HIS A 31 23.71 10.93 -2.14
C HIS A 31 25.12 11.32 -2.60
N THR A 32 25.24 12.11 -3.67
CA THR A 32 26.53 12.54 -4.21
C THR A 32 27.30 13.39 -3.20
N GLU A 33 26.63 14.38 -2.60
CA GLU A 33 27.22 15.29 -1.61
C GLU A 33 27.70 14.54 -0.37
N THR A 34 26.89 13.65 0.19
CA THR A 34 27.28 12.87 1.37
C THR A 34 28.44 11.91 1.05
N LYS A 35 28.42 11.28 -0.12
CA LYS A 35 29.49 10.39 -0.58
C LYS A 35 30.82 11.13 -0.80
N THR A 36 30.80 12.34 -1.36
CA THR A 36 32.04 13.14 -1.54
C THR A 36 32.64 13.60 -0.21
N HIS A 37 31.83 13.69 0.85
CA HIS A 37 32.28 14.01 2.21
C HIS A 37 32.59 12.76 3.05
N ASN A 38 32.87 11.60 2.40
CA ASN A 38 33.16 10.32 3.06
C ASN A 38 32.05 9.83 4.00
N ALA A 39 30.80 10.19 3.71
CA ALA A 39 29.61 9.75 4.42
C ALA A 39 28.69 8.95 3.47
N ASP A 40 29.04 7.70 3.18
CA ASP A 40 28.23 6.78 2.35
C ASP A 40 26.99 6.26 3.11
N ILE A 41 26.12 7.19 3.50
CA ILE A 41 24.92 6.93 4.32
C ILE A 41 23.75 6.46 3.44
N TYR A 42 23.55 7.10 2.29
CA TYR A 42 22.39 6.82 1.43
C TYR A 42 22.74 5.76 0.39
N PRO A 43 21.87 4.76 0.14
CA PRO A 43 22.03 3.88 -1.00
C PRO A 43 21.78 4.64 -2.31
N THR A 44 22.23 4.06 -3.42
CA THR A 44 22.01 4.61 -4.75
C THR A 44 20.51 4.66 -5.10
N TYR A 45 20.15 5.49 -6.08
CA TYR A 45 18.76 5.54 -6.55
C TYR A 45 18.31 4.21 -7.16
N ALA A 46 19.23 3.43 -7.76
CA ALA A 46 18.91 2.11 -8.31
C ALA A 46 18.50 1.11 -7.22
N GLU A 47 19.21 1.10 -6.09
CA GLU A 47 18.85 0.30 -4.92
C GLU A 47 17.50 0.73 -4.31
N LEU A 48 17.24 2.04 -4.29
CA LEU A 48 15.95 2.58 -3.86
C LEU A 48 14.80 2.14 -4.77
N LEU A 49 15.02 2.03 -6.09
CA LEU A 49 14.03 1.49 -7.02
C LEU A 49 13.69 0.02 -6.72
N LEU A 50 14.67 -0.79 -6.30
CA LEU A 50 14.39 -2.17 -5.87
C LEU A 50 13.46 -2.20 -4.65
N ALA A 51 13.67 -1.31 -3.67
CA ALA A 51 12.77 -1.18 -2.52
C ALA A 51 11.37 -0.69 -2.93
N LYS A 52 11.27 0.27 -3.87
CA LYS A 52 9.98 0.72 -4.40
C LYS A 52 9.21 -0.41 -5.07
N LYS A 53 9.88 -1.20 -5.91
CA LYS A 53 9.26 -2.34 -6.61
C LYS A 53 8.71 -3.39 -5.65
N ARG A 54 9.41 -3.68 -4.54
CA ARG A 54 8.88 -4.56 -3.48
C ARG A 54 7.59 -4.04 -2.82
N CYS A 55 7.29 -2.76 -2.97
CA CYS A 55 6.07 -2.13 -2.43
C CYS A 55 4.91 -2.07 -3.40
N TYR A 56 5.08 -2.51 -4.65
CA TYR A 56 4.01 -2.51 -5.63
C TYR A 56 3.26 -3.84 -5.56
N PRO A 57 1.93 -3.80 -5.40
CA PRO A 57 1.11 -4.99 -5.56
C PRO A 57 1.04 -5.41 -7.04
N GLU A 58 0.64 -6.65 -7.28
CA GLU A 58 0.41 -7.20 -8.61
C GLU A 58 -0.99 -6.85 -9.13
N ASN A 59 -1.25 -7.10 -10.42
CA ASN A 59 -2.56 -6.94 -11.06
C ASN A 59 -3.13 -5.51 -11.02
N ILE A 60 -2.24 -4.54 -11.28
CA ILE A 60 -2.63 -3.14 -11.51
C ILE A 60 -2.94 -2.97 -12.99
N SER A 61 -4.13 -2.44 -13.30
CA SER A 61 -4.54 -2.00 -14.63
C SER A 61 -4.49 -0.47 -14.68
N VAL A 62 -3.91 0.09 -15.74
CA VAL A 62 -3.83 1.54 -15.95
C VAL A 62 -4.26 1.84 -17.38
N THR A 63 -5.22 2.75 -17.49
CA THR A 63 -5.70 3.35 -18.75
C THR A 63 -5.43 4.85 -18.72
N GLU A 64 -5.83 5.57 -19.76
CA GLU A 64 -5.72 7.03 -19.77
C GLU A 64 -6.66 7.69 -18.74
N VAL A 65 -7.78 7.05 -18.41
CA VAL A 65 -8.84 7.62 -17.58
C VAL A 65 -8.90 7.04 -16.17
N SER A 66 -8.23 5.91 -15.92
CA SER A 66 -8.32 5.22 -14.64
C SER A 66 -7.09 4.39 -14.31
N ALA A 67 -6.88 4.15 -13.02
CA ALA A 67 -5.98 3.15 -12.51
C ALA A 67 -6.72 2.32 -11.46
N GLU A 68 -6.68 1.01 -11.59
CA GLU A 68 -7.39 0.09 -10.70
C GLU A 68 -6.55 -1.14 -10.36
N ILE A 69 -6.84 -1.74 -9.20
CA ILE A 69 -6.25 -3.00 -8.77
C ILE A 69 -7.34 -3.95 -8.31
N VAL A 70 -7.15 -5.25 -8.61
CA VAL A 70 -7.97 -6.32 -8.06
C VAL A 70 -7.91 -6.30 -6.53
N LEU A 71 -9.07 -6.18 -5.86
CA LEU A 71 -9.13 -6.03 -4.40
C LEU A 71 -8.36 -7.13 -3.65
N GLN A 72 -8.51 -8.39 -4.05
CA GLN A 72 -7.77 -9.51 -3.46
C GLN A 72 -6.25 -9.25 -3.51
N SER A 73 -5.71 -8.85 -4.67
CA SER A 73 -4.27 -8.59 -4.84
C SER A 73 -3.77 -7.46 -3.94
N LEU A 74 -4.58 -6.41 -3.74
CA LEU A 74 -4.24 -5.32 -2.83
C LEU A 74 -4.24 -5.78 -1.36
N LEU A 75 -5.25 -6.54 -0.94
CA LEU A 75 -5.38 -7.04 0.43
C LEU A 75 -4.28 -8.05 0.75
N ASP A 76 -4.04 -9.01 -0.15
CA ASP A 76 -2.93 -9.96 -0.11
C ASP A 76 -1.59 -9.28 0.14
N HIS A 77 -1.26 -8.31 -0.70
CA HIS A 77 -0.01 -7.57 -0.58
C HIS A 77 0.06 -6.80 0.74
N THR A 78 -1.04 -6.15 1.15
CA THR A 78 -1.10 -5.37 2.39
C THR A 78 -0.93 -6.27 3.63
N VAL A 79 -1.62 -7.40 3.66
CA VAL A 79 -1.52 -8.41 4.73
C VAL A 79 -0.09 -8.94 4.82
N ARG A 80 0.50 -9.41 3.71
CA ARG A 80 1.89 -9.94 3.72
C ARG A 80 2.87 -8.89 4.25
N ARG A 81 2.75 -7.63 3.81
CA ARG A 81 3.62 -6.54 4.27
C ARG A 81 3.47 -6.27 5.76
N ILE A 82 2.24 -6.20 6.29
CA ILE A 82 2.02 -6.00 7.73
C ILE A 82 2.56 -7.18 8.52
N MET A 83 2.26 -8.41 8.11
CA MET A 83 2.66 -9.62 8.84
C MET A 83 4.18 -9.78 8.92
N ILE A 84 4.92 -9.44 7.86
CA ILE A 84 6.39 -9.40 7.89
C ILE A 84 6.91 -8.44 8.98
N THR A 85 6.26 -7.27 9.17
CA THR A 85 6.66 -6.35 10.24
C THR A 85 6.30 -6.82 11.65
N GLN A 86 5.42 -7.83 11.77
CA GLN A 86 4.97 -8.36 13.06
C GLN A 86 5.61 -9.72 13.39
N LYS A 87 6.72 -10.08 12.74
CA LYS A 87 7.38 -11.39 12.91
C LYS A 87 7.57 -11.79 14.37
N ASP A 88 8.05 -10.87 15.22
CA ASP A 88 8.29 -11.15 16.64
C ASP A 88 6.98 -11.41 17.42
N VAL A 89 5.91 -10.69 17.09
CA VAL A 89 4.58 -10.90 17.69
C VAL A 89 4.07 -12.28 17.28
N LEU A 90 4.17 -12.62 16.00
CA LEU A 90 3.72 -13.90 15.46
C LEU A 90 4.49 -15.06 16.07
N GLN A 91 5.81 -14.95 16.23
CA GLN A 91 6.63 -16.00 16.86
C GLN A 91 6.15 -16.30 18.29
N ARG A 92 5.83 -15.26 19.09
CA ARG A 92 5.33 -15.45 20.46
C ARG A 92 3.98 -16.16 20.49
N VAL A 93 3.07 -15.80 19.60
CA VAL A 93 1.75 -16.43 19.51
C VAL A 93 1.85 -17.86 19.00
N CYS A 94 2.66 -18.10 17.96
CA CYS A 94 2.81 -19.43 17.36
C CYS A 94 3.47 -20.45 18.31
N ALA A 95 4.40 -20.01 19.16
CA ALA A 95 4.99 -20.87 20.19
C ALA A 95 3.93 -21.43 21.17
N SER A 96 2.80 -20.74 21.31
CA SER A 96 1.68 -21.17 22.18
C SER A 96 0.63 -22.00 21.43
N SER A 97 0.62 -21.98 20.08
CA SER A 97 -0.48 -22.47 19.24
C SER A 97 -0.07 -23.53 18.20
N GLY A 98 1.12 -24.15 18.33
CA GLY A 98 1.51 -25.27 17.45
C GLY A 98 1.92 -24.86 16.03
N ASN A 99 2.60 -23.71 15.86
CA ASN A 99 3.18 -23.20 14.61
C ASN A 99 2.21 -22.74 13.50
N SER A 100 0.91 -22.74 13.74
CA SER A 100 -0.09 -22.10 12.87
C SER A 100 -1.02 -21.19 13.67
N VAL A 101 -1.41 -20.07 13.07
CA VAL A 101 -2.32 -19.10 13.68
C VAL A 101 -3.31 -18.62 12.63
N ASN A 102 -4.60 -18.75 12.94
CA ASN A 102 -5.64 -18.12 12.14
C ASN A 102 -5.79 -16.66 12.58
N VAL A 103 -5.79 -15.76 11.60
CA VAL A 103 -5.85 -14.32 11.85
C VAL A 103 -7.02 -13.74 11.09
N ARG A 104 -7.81 -12.89 11.74
CA ARG A 104 -8.84 -12.10 11.08
C ARG A 104 -8.35 -10.68 10.88
N ALA A 105 -8.18 -10.30 9.62
CA ALA A 105 -7.80 -8.94 9.24
C ALA A 105 -9.06 -8.11 8.98
N ILE A 106 -9.20 -7.02 9.74
CA ILE A 106 -10.32 -6.10 9.68
C ILE A 106 -9.90 -4.85 8.91
N TYR A 107 -10.70 -4.50 7.91
CA TYR A 107 -10.53 -3.31 7.07
C TYR A 107 -11.75 -2.40 7.22
N LYS A 108 -11.57 -1.13 6.82
CA LYS A 108 -12.67 -0.28 6.37
C LYS A 108 -12.39 0.14 4.93
N TRP A 109 -13.44 0.47 4.19
CA TRP A 109 -13.29 0.98 2.83
C TRP A 109 -14.36 2.03 2.53
N GLY A 110 -14.15 2.79 1.47
CA GLY A 110 -15.08 3.81 1.01
C GLY A 110 -14.64 4.43 -0.29
N CYS A 111 -15.42 5.39 -0.76
CA CYS A 111 -15.15 6.16 -1.96
C CYS A 111 -15.48 7.63 -1.74
N ASP A 112 -14.82 8.50 -2.50
CA ASP A 112 -15.00 9.96 -2.42
C ASP A 112 -14.65 10.61 -3.76
N GLY A 113 -15.35 11.69 -4.09
CA GLY A 113 -15.13 12.51 -5.28
C GLY A 113 -14.46 13.84 -4.94
N ALA A 114 -13.54 14.28 -5.80
CA ALA A 114 -12.87 15.56 -5.71
C ALA A 114 -12.98 16.32 -7.04
N ALA A 115 -13.32 17.60 -6.96
CA ALA A 115 -13.35 18.52 -8.11
C ALA A 115 -12.18 19.52 -8.07
N GLY A 116 -12.00 20.29 -9.15
CA GLY A 116 -11.01 21.37 -9.22
C GLY A 116 -9.58 20.90 -9.45
N GLN A 117 -9.41 19.73 -10.08
CA GLN A 117 -8.10 19.28 -10.51
C GLN A 117 -7.59 20.13 -11.67
N GLN A 118 -6.26 20.15 -11.85
CA GLN A 118 -5.65 20.86 -12.98
C GLN A 118 -5.79 20.02 -14.24
N ASN A 119 -6.34 20.61 -15.28
CA ASN A 119 -6.56 19.91 -16.53
C ASN A 119 -5.27 19.87 -17.35
N TYR A 120 -4.92 18.69 -17.81
CA TYR A 120 -3.84 18.51 -18.75
C TYR A 120 -4.32 18.84 -20.17
N LYS A 121 -3.51 19.56 -20.93
CA LYS A 121 -3.79 19.85 -22.35
C LYS A 121 -3.49 18.67 -23.27
N GLN A 122 -3.50 17.45 -22.73
CA GLN A 122 -3.25 16.22 -23.48
C GLN A 122 -4.60 15.65 -23.92
N ARG A 123 -4.70 15.31 -25.20
CA ARG A 123 -5.90 14.69 -25.75
C ARG A 123 -5.92 13.19 -25.38
N PHE A 124 -7.08 12.70 -24.96
CA PHE A 124 -7.35 11.27 -24.80
C PHE A 124 -7.41 10.58 -26.18
N VAL A 125 -6.71 9.47 -26.32
CA VAL A 125 -6.55 8.72 -27.57
C VAL A 125 -7.83 7.99 -27.96
N ASP A 126 -8.59 7.51 -26.96
CA ASP A 126 -9.82 6.72 -27.15
C ASP A 126 -11.07 7.63 -27.17
N SER A 127 -11.16 8.53 -28.15
CA SER A 127 -12.14 9.62 -28.15
C SER A 127 -13.47 9.26 -28.85
N ASP A 128 -14.28 8.39 -28.24
CA ASP A 128 -15.74 8.37 -28.44
C ASP A 128 -16.46 9.22 -27.36
N HIS A 129 -15.75 9.61 -26.29
CA HIS A 129 -16.27 10.41 -25.19
C HIS A 129 -15.35 11.60 -24.85
N ASN A 130 -15.95 12.75 -24.53
CA ASN A 130 -15.26 13.89 -23.94
C ASN A 130 -14.92 13.58 -22.48
N HIS A 131 -13.81 12.89 -22.26
CA HIS A 131 -13.26 12.69 -20.93
C HIS A 131 -12.78 14.02 -20.33
N ASP A 132 -12.98 14.19 -19.02
CA ASP A 132 -12.69 15.41 -18.28
C ASP A 132 -11.88 15.06 -17.02
N ASP A 133 -10.64 15.54 -16.97
CA ASP A 133 -9.71 15.34 -15.86
C ASP A 133 -9.86 16.38 -14.74
N SER A 134 -10.85 17.28 -14.83
CA SER A 134 -11.21 18.24 -13.77
C SER A 134 -11.74 17.57 -12.50
N PHE A 135 -12.21 16.33 -12.63
CA PHE A 135 -12.83 15.55 -11.56
C PHE A 135 -12.08 14.24 -11.35
N MET A 136 -11.93 13.85 -10.08
CA MET A 136 -11.33 12.59 -9.68
C MET A 136 -12.25 11.88 -8.70
N PHE A 137 -12.49 10.60 -8.93
CA PHE A 137 -13.20 9.74 -7.99
C PHE A 137 -12.26 8.63 -7.54
N VAL A 138 -12.23 8.38 -6.23
CA VAL A 138 -11.28 7.44 -5.62
C VAL A 138 -12.03 6.44 -4.76
N VAL A 139 -11.73 5.16 -4.94
CA VAL A 139 -12.12 4.07 -4.04
C VAL A 139 -10.89 3.62 -3.27
N SER A 140 -10.98 3.50 -1.95
CA SER A 140 -9.84 3.14 -1.09
C SER A 140 -10.25 2.25 0.07
N CYS A 141 -9.27 1.50 0.62
CA CYS A 141 -9.42 0.76 1.86
C CYS A 141 -8.30 1.07 2.86
N VAL A 142 -8.55 0.78 4.14
CA VAL A 142 -7.62 1.01 5.24
C VAL A 142 -7.60 -0.23 6.14
N PRO A 143 -6.45 -0.88 6.36
CA PRO A 143 -6.33 -1.91 7.39
C PRO A 143 -6.51 -1.29 8.78
N ILE A 144 -7.38 -1.87 9.61
CA ILE A 144 -7.71 -1.35 10.95
C ILE A 144 -7.03 -2.17 12.04
N ARG A 145 -7.25 -3.49 12.06
CA ARG A 145 -6.69 -4.37 13.08
C ARG A 145 -6.63 -5.82 12.62
N PHE A 146 -5.60 -6.54 13.04
CA PHE A 146 -5.47 -7.99 12.83
C PHE A 146 -5.57 -8.67 14.19
N VAL A 147 -6.43 -9.68 14.30
CA VAL A 147 -6.69 -10.39 15.56
C VAL A 147 -6.59 -11.89 15.37
N ASP A 148 -6.27 -12.62 16.43
CA ASP A 148 -6.35 -14.10 16.43
C ASP A 148 -7.79 -14.59 16.68
N GLU A 149 -7.94 -15.91 16.85
CA GLU A 149 -9.21 -16.58 17.15
C GLU A 149 -9.82 -16.18 18.50
N ASN A 150 -8.99 -15.72 19.44
CA ASN A 150 -9.40 -15.28 20.77
C ASN A 150 -9.63 -13.76 20.84
N ASP A 151 -9.70 -13.08 19.69
CA ASP A 151 -9.78 -11.62 19.56
C ASP A 151 -8.56 -10.85 20.12
N THR A 152 -7.45 -11.54 20.39
CA THR A 152 -6.17 -10.93 20.78
C THR A 152 -5.64 -10.10 19.63
N ILE A 153 -5.25 -8.85 19.91
CA ILE A 153 -4.73 -7.94 18.89
C ILE A 153 -3.27 -8.31 18.55
N LEU A 154 -3.05 -8.73 17.30
CA LEU A 154 -1.73 -8.98 16.74
C LEU A 154 -1.13 -7.73 16.09
N TRP A 155 -1.99 -6.91 15.51
CA TRP A 155 -1.62 -5.63 14.93
C TRP A 155 -2.78 -4.64 15.00
N GLN A 156 -2.47 -3.39 15.28
CA GLN A 156 -3.45 -2.30 15.34
C GLN A 156 -2.93 -1.10 14.56
N ASN A 157 -3.76 -0.57 13.67
CA ASN A 157 -3.50 0.72 13.03
C ASN A 157 -3.62 1.82 14.08
N ASN A 158 -2.50 2.48 14.39
CA ASN A 158 -2.45 3.59 15.35
C ASN A 158 -2.97 4.92 14.77
N ARG A 159 -3.19 5.00 13.45
CA ARG A 159 -3.67 6.20 12.75
C ARG A 159 -4.68 5.82 11.66
N PRO A 160 -5.86 5.28 12.02
CA PRO A 160 -6.84 4.76 11.08
C PRO A 160 -7.46 5.82 10.15
N SER A 161 -7.29 7.11 10.47
CA SER A 161 -7.73 8.24 9.63
C SER A 161 -6.60 8.92 8.88
N SER A 162 -5.37 8.38 8.94
CA SER A 162 -4.23 8.94 8.21
C SER A 162 -4.20 8.44 6.77
N THR A 163 -3.91 9.35 5.84
CA THR A 163 -3.65 9.04 4.43
C THR A 163 -2.51 8.03 4.24
N LYS A 164 -1.60 7.87 5.21
CA LYS A 164 -0.49 6.91 5.15
C LYS A 164 -0.93 5.44 5.09
N PHE A 165 -2.12 5.12 5.60
CA PHE A 165 -2.68 3.78 5.57
C PHE A 165 -3.86 3.65 4.58
N CYS A 166 -4.20 4.73 3.87
CA CYS A 166 -5.24 4.72 2.86
C CYS A 166 -4.69 4.11 1.56
N ARG A 167 -5.12 2.89 1.26
CA ARG A 167 -4.69 2.10 0.11
C ARG A 167 -5.68 2.32 -1.04
N PRO A 168 -5.27 2.93 -2.16
CA PRO A 168 -6.16 3.13 -3.29
C PRO A 168 -6.47 1.79 -3.97
N ILE A 169 -7.75 1.56 -4.23
CA ILE A 169 -8.26 0.43 -5.02
C ILE A 169 -8.49 0.89 -6.47
N LYS A 170 -9.09 2.08 -6.63
CA LYS A 170 -9.37 2.67 -7.93
C LYS A 170 -9.27 4.18 -7.86
N ILE A 171 -8.70 4.77 -8.91
CA ILE A 171 -8.68 6.21 -9.17
C ILE A 171 -9.18 6.37 -10.59
N THR A 172 -10.15 7.26 -10.81
CA THR A 172 -10.69 7.51 -12.15
C THR A 172 -11.01 8.99 -12.35
N PHE A 173 -10.79 9.48 -13.57
CA PHE A 173 -11.14 10.84 -13.97
C PHE A 173 -12.60 10.89 -14.38
N GLN A 174 -13.46 11.08 -13.38
CA GLN A 174 -14.90 11.14 -13.56
C GLN A 174 -15.53 11.92 -12.41
N LYS A 175 -16.57 12.70 -12.73
CA LYS A 175 -17.38 13.38 -11.74
C LYS A 175 -18.17 12.37 -10.91
N GLU A 176 -18.18 12.56 -9.60
CA GLU A 176 -19.02 11.79 -8.70
C GLU A 176 -20.50 12.01 -9.03
N THR A 177 -21.21 10.91 -9.31
CA THR A 177 -22.66 10.86 -9.48
C THR A 177 -23.22 9.70 -8.66
N GLU A 178 -24.51 9.77 -8.31
CA GLU A 178 -25.16 8.69 -7.55
C GLU A 178 -25.06 7.34 -8.28
N GLU A 179 -25.31 7.33 -9.59
CA GLU A 179 -25.18 6.13 -10.43
C GLU A 179 -23.77 5.54 -10.37
N MET A 180 -22.75 6.39 -10.49
CA MET A 180 -21.35 5.97 -10.41
C MET A 180 -21.03 5.38 -9.04
N VAL A 181 -21.45 6.03 -7.97
CA VAL A 181 -21.24 5.55 -6.60
C VAL A 181 -21.90 4.19 -6.40
N GLN A 182 -23.17 4.03 -6.81
CA GLN A 182 -23.89 2.76 -6.72
C GLN A 182 -23.19 1.64 -7.50
N LYS A 183 -22.72 1.95 -8.72
CA LYS A 183 -21.97 1.02 -9.56
C LYS A 183 -20.66 0.57 -8.89
N GLU A 184 -19.81 1.50 -8.48
CA GLU A 184 -18.50 1.19 -7.89
C GLU A 184 -18.65 0.49 -6.54
N VAL A 185 -19.61 0.92 -5.70
CA VAL A 185 -19.94 0.22 -4.44
C VAL A 185 -20.41 -1.21 -4.71
N GLY A 186 -21.23 -1.42 -5.75
CA GLY A 186 -21.67 -2.75 -6.18
C GLY A 186 -20.52 -3.65 -6.59
N ILE A 187 -19.59 -3.13 -7.40
CA ILE A 187 -18.38 -3.84 -7.84
C ILE A 187 -17.54 -4.26 -6.64
N ILE A 188 -17.26 -3.35 -5.70
CA ILE A 188 -16.45 -3.67 -4.52
C ILE A 188 -17.16 -4.67 -3.61
N LYS A 189 -18.46 -4.52 -3.36
CA LYS A 189 -19.25 -5.50 -2.58
C LYS A 189 -19.21 -6.89 -3.21
N HIS A 190 -19.31 -6.97 -4.54
CA HIS A 190 -19.17 -8.24 -5.24
C HIS A 190 -17.77 -8.82 -5.05
N GLN A 191 -16.71 -8.03 -5.21
CA GLN A 191 -15.33 -8.50 -4.95
C GLN A 191 -15.14 -8.95 -3.50
N ILE A 192 -15.73 -8.25 -2.52
CA ILE A 192 -15.73 -8.64 -1.09
C ILE A 192 -16.36 -10.02 -0.91
N SER A 193 -17.48 -10.30 -1.59
CA SER A 193 -18.17 -11.60 -1.49
C SER A 193 -17.33 -12.78 -2.00
N GLN A 194 -16.32 -12.51 -2.82
CA GLN A 194 -15.45 -13.50 -3.45
C GLN A 194 -14.05 -13.55 -2.80
N LEU A 195 -13.82 -12.81 -1.70
CA LEU A 195 -12.52 -12.81 -1.04
C LEU A 195 -12.18 -14.19 -0.49
N ARG A 196 -10.93 -14.56 -0.69
CA ARG A 196 -10.34 -15.80 -0.17
C ARG A 196 -9.33 -15.49 0.91
N PRO A 197 -9.12 -16.42 1.86
CA PRO A 197 -8.06 -16.27 2.85
C PRO A 197 -6.68 -16.10 2.21
N VAL A 198 -5.80 -15.38 2.91
CA VAL A 198 -4.40 -15.18 2.48
C VAL A 198 -3.50 -16.06 3.32
N GLU A 199 -2.71 -16.90 2.66
CA GLU A 199 -1.64 -17.66 3.32
C GLU A 199 -0.35 -16.83 3.36
N VAL A 200 0.25 -16.75 4.54
CA VAL A 200 1.53 -16.07 4.77
C VAL A 200 2.49 -17.01 5.46
N THR A 201 3.64 -17.22 4.83
CA THR A 201 4.78 -17.96 5.40
C THR A 201 5.86 -16.96 5.82
N THR A 202 6.38 -17.09 7.03
CA THR A 202 7.56 -16.33 7.48
C THR A 202 8.81 -17.21 7.44
N ASP A 203 10.00 -16.60 7.42
CA ASP A 203 11.29 -17.32 7.38
C ASP A 203 11.51 -18.31 8.54
N SER A 204 10.68 -18.23 9.59
CA SER A 204 10.69 -19.10 10.77
C SER A 204 9.59 -20.18 10.73
N SER A 205 9.08 -20.52 9.54
CA SER A 205 8.06 -21.57 9.30
C SER A 205 6.78 -21.40 10.14
N VAL A 206 6.22 -20.19 10.11
CA VAL A 206 4.87 -19.90 10.63
C VAL A 206 3.90 -19.81 9.47
N PHE A 207 2.83 -20.61 9.51
CA PHE A 207 1.73 -20.55 8.55
C PHE A 207 0.56 -19.77 9.13
N VAL A 208 0.26 -18.62 8.53
CA VAL A 208 -0.86 -17.78 8.93
C VAL A 208 -1.93 -17.79 7.84
N LEU A 209 -3.13 -18.23 8.21
CA LEU A 209 -4.31 -18.11 7.36
C LEU A 209 -5.07 -16.84 7.76
N VAL A 210 -5.18 -15.88 6.84
CA VAL A 210 -5.83 -14.59 7.12
C VAL A 210 -7.22 -14.53 6.52
N GLY A 211 -8.24 -14.61 7.37
CA GLY A 211 -9.62 -14.31 6.99
C GLY A 211 -9.82 -12.79 6.85
N LEU A 212 -10.39 -12.36 5.73
CA LEU A 212 -10.62 -10.95 5.43
C LEU A 212 -12.03 -10.54 5.84
N LYS A 213 -12.14 -9.50 6.66
CA LYS A 213 -13.41 -8.85 7.00
C LYS A 213 -13.33 -7.37 6.63
N MET A 214 -14.20 -6.96 5.72
CA MET A 214 -14.32 -5.58 5.22
C MET A 214 -15.60 -4.93 5.72
#